data_AF-A0A351TXS9-F1
#
_entry.id   AF-A0A351TXS9-F1
#
_cell.length_a   1.000
_cell.length_b   1.000
_cell.length_c   1.000
_cell.angle_alpha   90.00
_cell.angle_beta   90.00
_cell.angle_gamma   90.00
#
_symmetry.space_group_name_H-M   'P 1'
#
loop_
_entity.id
_entity.type
_entity.pdbx_description
1 polymer ?
#
loop_
_entity_poly.entity_id
_entity_poly.type
_entity_poly.pdbx_seq_one_letter_code
_entity_poly.pdbx_strand_id
1 'polypeptide(L)'
;MFLKSLYLKNFKRFDELKIDFPDDITVVIGPNEKGKSTLVSAIIAGLFYDPKKRNREIEVLRSWQSPDKFYEIKMEFEANGENCVLLKDFERKKIFFENQATGEKSDDFQEITEKFRQIGGYRNAKLFESTSCVRQEQIASVAVEKKELGRALEDLIGGGFGSRGFGEIIQRLEKAVADLNRGRGESGWRIAKNPGLIKSLEDKIGKNAETRLAAEEALKKVQDAWLNFWRLEGDFEKISKDIELSKKELENIRTYTSLRKEMADAKVKLEEISGDLREIEGLRKKISQLDAYLEKLEPY
;
A
#
# COMPACT_ATOMS: atom_id res chain seq x y z
N MET A 1 -15.12 -42.91 -23.33
CA MET A 1 -14.20 -43.42 -24.36
C MET A 1 -13.71 -44.78 -23.91
N PHE A 2 -13.87 -45.80 -24.76
CA PHE A 2 -13.46 -47.18 -24.49
C PHE A 2 -12.50 -47.64 -25.59
N LEU A 3 -11.28 -48.01 -25.23
CA LEU A 3 -10.30 -48.53 -26.21
C LEU A 3 -10.70 -49.97 -26.58
N LYS A 4 -10.80 -50.28 -27.88
CA LYS A 4 -11.17 -51.60 -28.42
C LYS A 4 -9.96 -52.34 -28.99
N SER A 5 -9.05 -51.64 -29.65
CA SER A 5 -7.83 -52.24 -30.19
C SER A 5 -6.66 -51.26 -30.17
N LEU A 6 -5.45 -51.78 -29.96
CA LEU A 6 -4.19 -51.06 -30.05
C LEU A 6 -3.21 -51.88 -30.89
N TYR A 7 -2.72 -51.26 -31.94
CA TYR A 7 -1.63 -51.77 -32.77
C TYR A 7 -0.42 -50.84 -32.67
N LEU A 8 0.74 -51.44 -32.45
CA LEU A 8 2.03 -50.76 -32.32
C LEU A 8 3.04 -51.39 -33.25
N LYS A 9 3.86 -50.55 -33.88
CA LYS A 9 5.01 -50.97 -34.69
C LYS A 9 6.24 -50.17 -34.31
N ASN A 10 7.39 -50.83 -34.15
CA ASN A 10 8.68 -50.23 -33.75
C ASN A 10 8.62 -49.35 -32.48
N PHE A 11 7.81 -49.71 -31.49
CA PHE A 11 7.57 -48.91 -30.29
C PHE A 11 8.30 -49.47 -29.05
N LYS A 12 9.35 -48.77 -28.58
CA LYS A 12 10.27 -49.20 -27.52
C LYS A 12 10.78 -50.64 -27.67
N ARG A 13 10.15 -51.60 -26.99
CA ARG A 13 10.57 -53.01 -27.01
C ARG A 13 9.77 -53.86 -28.00
N PHE A 14 8.69 -53.30 -28.55
CA PHE A 14 7.74 -54.01 -29.40
C PHE A 14 8.02 -53.66 -30.86
N ASP A 15 8.47 -54.63 -31.65
CA ASP A 15 8.61 -54.45 -33.10
C ASP A 15 7.25 -54.44 -33.77
N GLU A 16 6.37 -55.33 -33.33
CA GLU A 16 4.96 -55.36 -33.71
C GLU A 16 4.14 -55.93 -32.54
N LEU A 17 3.04 -55.27 -32.20
CA LEU A 17 2.13 -55.71 -31.16
C LEU A 17 0.70 -55.31 -31.52
N LYS A 18 -0.23 -56.28 -31.45
CA LYS A 18 -1.66 -56.04 -31.54
C LYS A 18 -2.34 -56.54 -30.28
N ILE A 19 -3.16 -55.71 -29.66
CA ILE A 19 -3.96 -56.03 -28.48
C ILE A 19 -5.40 -55.62 -28.74
N ASP A 20 -6.33 -56.55 -28.52
CA ASP A 20 -7.76 -56.27 -28.51
C ASP A 20 -8.24 -56.22 -27.05
N PHE A 21 -9.03 -55.20 -26.71
CA PHE A 21 -9.51 -54.91 -25.37
C PHE A 21 -11.00 -55.26 -25.28
N PRO A 22 -11.41 -56.14 -24.35
CA PRO A 22 -12.82 -56.38 -24.06
C PRO A 22 -13.49 -55.19 -23.38
N ASP A 23 -14.82 -55.17 -23.39
CA ASP A 23 -15.65 -54.04 -22.94
C ASP A 23 -15.63 -53.78 -21.42
N ASP A 24 -15.12 -54.73 -20.63
CA ASP A 24 -15.06 -54.64 -19.17
C ASP A 24 -13.63 -54.33 -18.66
N ILE A 25 -13.04 -55.23 -17.87
CA ILE A 25 -11.77 -55.02 -17.18
C ILE A 25 -10.69 -55.82 -17.89
N THR A 26 -9.68 -55.12 -18.39
CA THR A 26 -8.48 -55.75 -18.96
C THR A 26 -7.34 -55.75 -17.94
N VAL A 27 -6.87 -56.95 -17.55
CA VAL A 27 -5.73 -57.08 -16.63
C VAL A 27 -4.48 -57.49 -17.42
N VAL A 28 -3.49 -56.59 -17.46
CA VAL A 28 -2.20 -56.86 -18.11
C VAL A 28 -1.19 -57.38 -17.08
N ILE A 29 -0.93 -58.69 -17.09
CA ILE A 29 0.01 -59.35 -16.18
C ILE A 29 1.35 -59.59 -16.88
N GLY A 30 2.45 -59.42 -16.13
CA GLY A 30 3.79 -59.69 -16.62
C GLY A 30 4.85 -59.34 -15.58
N PRO A 31 6.10 -59.79 -15.74
CA PRO A 31 7.22 -59.29 -14.96
C PRO A 31 7.41 -57.77 -15.12
N ASN A 32 8.09 -57.13 -14.17
CA ASN A 32 8.58 -55.76 -14.36
C ASN A 32 9.46 -55.69 -15.62
N GLU A 33 9.49 -54.52 -16.26
CA GLU A 33 10.24 -54.28 -17.52
C GLU A 33 9.73 -55.06 -18.74
N LYS A 34 8.67 -55.86 -18.61
CA LYS A 34 8.00 -56.50 -19.75
C LYS A 34 7.03 -55.57 -20.49
N GLY A 35 7.24 -54.26 -20.42
CA GLY A 35 6.55 -53.29 -21.28
C GLY A 35 5.11 -52.93 -20.88
N LYS A 36 4.66 -53.19 -19.65
CA LYS A 36 3.34 -52.72 -19.21
C LYS A 36 3.23 -51.19 -19.22
N SER A 37 4.22 -50.51 -18.64
CA SER A 37 4.30 -49.04 -18.70
C SER A 37 4.50 -48.53 -20.13
N THR A 38 5.06 -49.35 -21.01
CA THR A 38 5.18 -49.06 -22.45
C THR A 38 3.81 -49.01 -23.12
N LEU A 39 2.87 -49.89 -22.77
CA LEU A 39 1.49 -49.85 -23.30
C LEU A 39 0.79 -48.55 -22.93
N VAL A 40 0.89 -48.14 -21.65
CA VAL A 40 0.32 -46.87 -21.18
C VAL A 40 0.96 -45.69 -21.92
N SER A 41 2.28 -45.69 -22.09
CA SER A 41 2.98 -44.67 -22.87
C SER A 41 2.51 -44.63 -24.33
N ALA A 42 2.19 -45.78 -24.92
CA ALA A 42 1.72 -45.88 -26.29
C ALA A 42 0.32 -45.33 -26.47
N ILE A 43 -0.59 -45.58 -25.52
CA ILE A 43 -1.94 -44.98 -25.51
C ILE A 43 -1.84 -43.46 -25.41
N ILE A 44 -1.01 -42.94 -24.51
CA ILE A 44 -0.82 -41.50 -24.33
C ILE A 44 -0.21 -40.85 -25.58
N ALA A 45 0.82 -41.47 -26.16
CA ALA A 45 1.43 -40.99 -27.41
C ALA A 45 0.43 -41.04 -28.58
N GLY A 46 -0.32 -42.14 -28.68
CA GLY A 46 -1.38 -42.34 -29.65
C GLY A 46 -2.45 -41.24 -29.59
N LEU A 47 -2.88 -40.85 -28.39
CA LEU A 47 -3.90 -39.81 -28.24
C LEU A 47 -3.34 -38.40 -28.45
N PHE A 48 -2.21 -38.06 -27.81
CA PHE A 48 -1.83 -36.65 -27.65
C PHE A 48 -0.59 -36.19 -28.41
N TYR A 49 0.27 -37.09 -28.89
CA TYR A 49 1.52 -36.65 -29.52
C TYR A 49 1.32 -36.35 -31.00
N ASP A 50 1.97 -35.30 -31.47
CA ASP A 50 1.88 -34.83 -32.86
C ASP A 50 2.98 -35.50 -33.70
N PRO A 51 2.64 -36.33 -34.71
CA PRO A 51 3.63 -36.98 -35.58
C PRO A 51 4.51 -36.01 -36.36
N LYS A 52 4.09 -34.75 -36.54
CA LYS A 52 4.88 -33.73 -37.23
C LYS A 52 5.99 -33.15 -36.34
N LYS A 53 5.88 -33.29 -35.02
CA LYS A 53 6.86 -32.79 -34.04
C LYS A 53 7.96 -33.82 -33.77
N ARG A 54 9.12 -33.34 -33.32
CA ARG A 54 10.29 -34.16 -33.00
C ARG A 54 10.89 -33.73 -31.65
N ASN A 55 10.04 -33.73 -30.62
CA ASN A 55 10.45 -33.40 -29.26
C ASN A 55 11.05 -34.63 -28.56
N ARG A 56 11.73 -34.40 -27.42
CA ARG A 56 12.36 -35.46 -26.62
C ARG A 56 11.39 -36.60 -26.25
N GLU A 57 10.12 -36.26 -26.00
CA GLU A 57 9.08 -37.23 -25.66
C GLU A 57 8.80 -38.23 -26.78
N ILE A 58 8.84 -37.80 -28.04
CA ILE A 58 8.68 -38.67 -29.22
C ILE A 58 9.96 -39.47 -29.46
N GLU A 59 11.14 -38.86 -29.28
CA GLU A 59 12.41 -39.54 -29.55
C GLU A 59 12.69 -40.70 -28.60
N VAL A 60 12.32 -40.57 -27.32
CA VAL A 60 12.54 -41.62 -26.30
C VAL A 60 11.66 -42.87 -26.52
N LEU A 61 10.64 -42.78 -27.39
CA LEU A 61 9.71 -43.88 -27.67
C LEU A 61 10.13 -44.80 -28.84
N ARG A 62 11.25 -44.49 -29.52
CA ARG A 62 11.77 -45.31 -30.62
C ARG A 62 12.09 -46.74 -30.17
N SER A 63 12.02 -47.68 -31.13
CA SER A 63 12.40 -49.07 -30.89
C SER A 63 13.88 -49.16 -30.51
N TRP A 64 14.18 -50.00 -29.52
CA TRP A 64 15.56 -50.35 -29.17
C TRP A 64 16.22 -51.21 -30.25
N GLN A 65 15.42 -51.94 -31.04
CA GLN A 65 15.90 -52.84 -32.09
C GLN A 65 16.05 -52.14 -33.44
N SER A 66 15.44 -50.97 -33.61
CA SER A 66 15.48 -50.18 -34.85
C SER A 66 15.47 -48.68 -34.53
N PRO A 67 16.59 -48.15 -34.01
CA PRO A 67 16.68 -46.74 -33.57
C PRO A 67 16.55 -45.75 -34.74
N ASP A 68 16.82 -46.19 -35.96
CA ASP A 68 16.75 -45.38 -37.18
C ASP A 68 15.32 -45.17 -37.68
N LYS A 69 14.35 -45.97 -37.21
CA LYS A 69 12.93 -45.88 -37.60
C LYS A 69 12.08 -45.39 -36.43
N PHE A 70 11.09 -44.56 -36.75
CA PHE A 70 10.00 -44.24 -35.85
C PHE A 70 8.92 -45.31 -35.87
N TYR A 71 7.99 -45.12 -34.95
CA TYR A 71 6.90 -46.03 -34.66
C TYR A 71 5.60 -45.61 -35.33
N GLU A 72 4.73 -46.60 -35.47
CA GLU A 72 3.35 -46.43 -35.89
C GLU A 72 2.44 -46.85 -34.74
N ILE A 73 1.39 -46.07 -34.51
CA ILE A 73 0.36 -46.35 -33.51
C ILE A 73 -0.99 -46.29 -34.21
N LYS A 74 -1.74 -47.37 -34.16
CA LYS A 74 -3.15 -47.41 -34.58
C LYS A 74 -4.01 -47.79 -33.38
N MET A 75 -5.09 -47.05 -33.17
CA MET A 75 -6.06 -47.28 -32.11
C MET A 75 -7.46 -47.31 -32.67
N GLU A 76 -8.25 -48.23 -32.16
CA GLU A 76 -9.69 -48.30 -32.41
C GLU A 76 -10.37 -48.13 -31.06
N PHE A 77 -11.30 -47.17 -30.97
CA PHE A 77 -11.97 -46.85 -29.71
C PHE A 77 -13.39 -46.39 -29.97
N GLU A 78 -14.23 -46.59 -28.97
CA GLU A 78 -15.60 -46.12 -28.95
C GLU A 78 -15.69 -44.84 -28.11
N ALA A 79 -16.36 -43.82 -28.62
CA ALA A 79 -16.65 -42.63 -27.85
C ALA A 79 -18.03 -42.07 -28.19
N ASN A 80 -18.81 -41.76 -27.15
CA ASN A 80 -20.22 -41.33 -27.27
C ASN A 80 -21.09 -42.31 -28.12
N GLY A 81 -20.77 -43.61 -28.09
CA GLY A 81 -21.46 -44.63 -28.88
C GLY A 81 -20.99 -44.74 -30.34
N GLU A 82 -19.99 -43.98 -30.75
CA GLU A 82 -19.44 -43.96 -32.10
C GLU A 82 -18.07 -44.66 -32.15
N ASN A 83 -17.87 -45.52 -33.16
CA ASN A 83 -16.60 -46.20 -33.38
C ASN A 83 -15.65 -45.29 -34.17
N CYS A 84 -14.46 -45.09 -33.62
CA CYS A 84 -13.43 -44.21 -34.17
C CYS A 84 -12.12 -44.96 -34.35
N VAL A 85 -11.40 -44.62 -35.43
CA VAL A 85 -10.06 -45.13 -35.73
C VAL A 85 -9.10 -43.96 -35.77
N LEU A 86 -7.98 -44.08 -35.05
CA LEU A 86 -6.87 -43.13 -35.09
C LEU A 86 -5.60 -43.85 -35.49
N LEU A 87 -4.94 -43.36 -36.53
CA LEU A 87 -3.64 -43.82 -36.98
C LEU A 87 -2.65 -42.66 -36.94
N LYS A 88 -1.48 -42.90 -36.33
CA LYS A 88 -0.36 -41.98 -36.29
C LYS A 88 0.92 -42.69 -36.74
N ASP A 89 1.48 -42.20 -37.83
CA ASP A 89 2.75 -42.65 -38.38
C ASP A 89 3.79 -41.54 -38.14
N PHE A 90 4.68 -41.78 -37.17
CA PHE A 90 5.71 -40.82 -36.78
C PHE A 90 6.91 -40.83 -37.74
N GLU A 91 7.06 -41.87 -38.56
CA GLU A 91 8.08 -41.93 -39.60
C GLU A 91 7.68 -41.05 -40.78
N ARG A 92 6.45 -41.23 -41.27
CA ARG A 92 5.90 -40.47 -42.40
C ARG A 92 5.30 -39.12 -42.00
N LYS A 93 5.25 -38.81 -40.71
CA LYS A 93 4.62 -37.61 -40.12
C LYS A 93 3.16 -37.47 -40.52
N LYS A 94 2.45 -38.59 -40.61
CA LYS A 94 1.04 -38.66 -41.01
C LYS A 94 0.16 -38.95 -39.81
N ILE A 95 -1.00 -38.34 -39.80
CA ILE A 95 -2.09 -38.63 -38.88
C ILE A 95 -3.34 -38.86 -39.71
N PHE A 96 -4.16 -39.80 -39.28
CA PHE A 96 -5.44 -40.09 -39.90
C PHE A 96 -6.44 -40.45 -38.82
N PHE A 97 -7.56 -39.76 -38.82
CA PHE A 97 -8.70 -40.04 -37.96
C PHE A 97 -9.92 -40.33 -38.84
N GLU A 98 -10.65 -41.38 -38.49
CA GLU A 98 -11.90 -41.75 -39.14
C GLU A 98 -12.94 -42.07 -38.09
N ASN A 99 -14.07 -41.38 -38.15
CA ASN A 99 -15.27 -41.76 -37.41
C ASN A 99 -16.10 -42.68 -38.30
N GLN A 100 -16.23 -43.94 -37.92
CA GLN A 100 -16.93 -44.96 -38.71
C GLN A 100 -18.45 -44.78 -38.67
N ALA A 101 -18.98 -44.12 -37.64
CA ALA A 101 -20.42 -43.86 -37.54
C ALA A 101 -20.87 -42.73 -38.48
N THR A 102 -20.05 -41.67 -38.61
CA THR A 102 -20.37 -40.50 -39.44
C THR A 102 -19.69 -40.51 -40.81
N GLY A 103 -18.70 -41.39 -41.02
CA GLY A 103 -17.85 -41.42 -42.21
C GLY A 103 -16.84 -40.27 -42.29
N GLU A 104 -16.75 -39.45 -41.23
CA GLU A 104 -15.92 -38.27 -41.20
C GLU A 104 -14.43 -38.63 -41.13
N LYS A 105 -13.61 -37.97 -41.94
CA LYS A 105 -12.16 -38.18 -42.00
C LYS A 105 -11.42 -36.88 -41.75
N SER A 106 -10.34 -36.93 -40.99
CA SER A 106 -9.45 -35.78 -40.79
C SER A 106 -8.00 -36.27 -40.78
N ASP A 107 -7.12 -35.46 -41.36
CA ASP A 107 -5.66 -35.65 -41.39
C ASP A 107 -4.91 -34.46 -40.78
N ASP A 108 -5.63 -33.48 -40.21
CA ASP A 108 -5.05 -32.37 -39.49
C ASP A 108 -5.04 -32.59 -37.97
N PHE A 109 -3.87 -32.35 -37.36
CA PHE A 109 -3.67 -32.60 -35.94
C PHE A 109 -4.50 -31.67 -35.05
N GLN A 110 -4.69 -30.40 -35.44
CA GLN A 110 -5.45 -29.45 -34.63
C GLN A 110 -6.94 -29.78 -34.65
N GLU A 111 -7.50 -30.11 -35.82
CA GLU A 111 -8.87 -30.60 -35.94
C GLU A 111 -9.11 -31.85 -35.09
N ILE A 112 -8.22 -32.85 -35.21
CA ILE A 112 -8.33 -34.10 -34.45
C ILE A 112 -8.25 -33.82 -32.94
N THR A 113 -7.36 -32.92 -32.51
CA THR A 113 -7.25 -32.53 -31.10
C THR A 113 -8.50 -31.83 -30.58
N GLU A 114 -9.13 -30.96 -31.39
CA GLU A 114 -10.38 -30.31 -31.01
C GLU A 114 -11.54 -31.32 -30.91
N LYS A 115 -11.59 -32.31 -31.80
CA LYS A 115 -12.54 -33.43 -31.69
C LYS A 115 -12.35 -34.22 -30.41
N PHE A 116 -11.11 -34.55 -30.04
CA PHE A 116 -10.82 -35.22 -28.76
C PHE A 116 -11.26 -34.38 -27.56
N ARG A 117 -11.12 -33.05 -27.64
CA ARG A 117 -11.62 -32.15 -26.61
C ARG A 117 -13.14 -32.24 -26.47
N GLN A 118 -13.88 -32.30 -27.58
CA GLN A 118 -15.34 -32.41 -27.58
C GLN A 118 -15.83 -33.78 -27.11
N ILE A 119 -15.17 -34.85 -27.57
CA ILE A 119 -15.58 -36.23 -27.34
C ILE A 119 -15.33 -36.69 -25.91
N GLY A 120 -14.16 -36.37 -25.35
CA GLY A 120 -13.71 -36.93 -24.06
C GLY A 120 -13.31 -35.90 -23.01
N GLY A 121 -13.40 -34.60 -23.30
CA GLY A 121 -12.90 -33.55 -22.40
C GLY A 121 -11.37 -33.54 -22.23
N TYR A 122 -10.65 -34.42 -22.93
CA TYR A 122 -9.21 -34.58 -22.80
C TYR A 122 -8.47 -33.51 -23.60
N ARG A 123 -7.98 -32.48 -22.91
CA ARG A 123 -7.28 -31.33 -23.55
C ARG A 123 -5.80 -31.57 -23.77
N ASN A 124 -5.16 -32.39 -22.95
CA ASN A 124 -3.73 -32.69 -23.04
C ASN A 124 -3.39 -34.02 -22.33
N ALA A 125 -2.18 -34.52 -22.60
CA ALA A 125 -1.67 -35.75 -22.02
C ALA A 125 -1.65 -35.74 -20.48
N LYS A 126 -1.25 -34.62 -19.87
CA LYS A 126 -1.15 -34.51 -18.40
C LYS A 126 -2.50 -34.66 -17.69
N LEU A 127 -3.56 -34.10 -18.26
CA LEU A 127 -4.90 -34.22 -17.71
C LEU A 127 -5.41 -35.65 -17.81
N PHE A 128 -5.17 -36.30 -18.94
CA PHE A 128 -5.48 -37.72 -19.08
C PHE A 128 -4.69 -38.57 -18.06
N GLU A 129 -3.41 -38.26 -17.85
CA GLU A 129 -2.58 -38.87 -16.79
C GLU A 129 -3.06 -38.56 -15.36
N SER A 130 -3.81 -37.47 -15.15
CA SER A 130 -4.29 -37.11 -13.81
C SER A 130 -5.70 -37.63 -13.52
N THR A 131 -6.54 -37.82 -14.56
CA THR A 131 -7.96 -38.18 -14.39
C THR A 131 -8.29 -39.62 -14.79
N SER A 132 -7.60 -40.16 -15.80
CA SER A 132 -7.96 -41.44 -16.42
C SER A 132 -6.86 -42.50 -16.34
N CYS A 133 -5.65 -42.13 -15.94
CA CYS A 133 -4.50 -43.04 -15.86
C CYS A 133 -3.77 -42.90 -14.52
N VAL A 134 -4.12 -43.72 -13.53
CA VAL A 134 -3.44 -43.73 -12.24
C VAL A 134 -2.13 -44.51 -12.32
N ARG A 135 -0.97 -43.84 -12.25
CA ARG A 135 0.33 -44.50 -12.16
C ARG A 135 0.69 -44.87 -10.73
N GLN A 136 1.53 -45.90 -10.59
CA GLN A 136 1.99 -46.43 -9.29
C GLN A 136 2.68 -45.37 -8.41
N GLU A 137 3.24 -44.31 -8.99
CA GLU A 137 3.91 -43.21 -8.27
C GLU A 137 2.99 -42.03 -7.91
N GLN A 138 1.82 -41.87 -8.59
CA GLN A 138 0.92 -40.72 -8.40
C GLN A 138 0.08 -40.80 -7.13
N ILE A 139 -0.14 -42.00 -6.59
CA ILE A 139 -0.89 -42.21 -5.34
C ILE A 139 -0.18 -41.52 -4.15
N ALA A 140 1.14 -41.36 -4.22
CA ALA A 140 1.94 -40.68 -3.19
C ALA A 140 2.08 -39.16 -3.39
N SER A 141 1.86 -38.63 -4.60
CA SER A 141 2.19 -37.24 -4.97
C SER A 141 0.98 -36.33 -5.24
N VAL A 142 -0.18 -36.66 -4.69
CA VAL A 142 -1.44 -35.87 -4.77
C VAL A 142 -1.26 -34.39 -4.38
N ALA A 143 -0.16 -34.03 -3.70
CA ALA A 143 0.17 -32.65 -3.34
C ALA A 143 0.67 -31.78 -4.52
N VAL A 144 1.34 -32.34 -5.53
CA VAL A 144 1.93 -31.56 -6.66
C VAL A 144 0.90 -31.29 -7.75
N GLU A 145 -0.12 -32.15 -7.88
CA GLU A 145 -1.15 -32.08 -8.94
C GLU A 145 -2.24 -31.02 -8.70
N LYS A 146 -2.34 -30.44 -7.50
CA LYS A 146 -3.40 -29.46 -7.15
C LYS A 146 -3.44 -28.23 -8.06
N LYS A 147 -2.30 -27.77 -8.59
CA LYS A 147 -2.23 -26.55 -9.41
C LYS A 147 -2.72 -26.77 -10.84
N GLU A 148 -2.43 -27.92 -11.45
CA GLU A 148 -2.88 -28.21 -12.82
C GLU A 148 -4.29 -28.82 -12.84
N LEU A 149 -4.64 -29.64 -11.85
CA LEU A 149 -6.04 -30.06 -11.62
C LEU A 149 -6.92 -28.85 -11.30
N GLY A 150 -6.44 -27.91 -10.48
CA GLY A 150 -7.12 -26.64 -10.21
C GLY A 150 -7.43 -25.88 -11.50
N ARG A 151 -6.43 -25.70 -12.38
CA ARG A 151 -6.62 -25.05 -13.69
C ARG A 151 -7.60 -25.78 -14.61
N ALA A 152 -7.58 -27.11 -14.64
CA ALA A 152 -8.49 -27.86 -15.50
C ALA A 152 -9.92 -27.92 -14.97
N LEU A 153 -10.08 -27.97 -13.64
CA LEU A 153 -11.38 -27.82 -12.98
C LEU A 153 -11.91 -26.39 -13.14
N GLU A 154 -11.06 -25.37 -13.02
CA GLU A 154 -11.39 -23.97 -13.32
C GLU A 154 -11.88 -23.80 -14.77
N ASP A 155 -11.23 -24.44 -15.73
CA ASP A 155 -11.60 -24.44 -17.15
C ASP A 155 -12.88 -25.24 -17.48
N LEU A 156 -13.20 -26.27 -16.69
CA LEU A 156 -14.43 -27.07 -16.79
C LEU A 156 -15.63 -26.33 -16.19
N ILE A 157 -15.44 -25.68 -15.05
CA ILE A 157 -16.46 -24.88 -14.34
C ILE A 157 -16.70 -23.54 -15.09
N GLY A 158 -15.67 -22.99 -15.72
CA GLY A 158 -15.72 -21.70 -16.42
C GLY A 158 -16.45 -21.69 -17.77
N GLY A 159 -17.02 -22.82 -18.21
CA GLY A 159 -18.02 -22.84 -19.30
C GLY A 159 -17.65 -22.02 -20.55
N GLY A 160 -16.42 -22.16 -21.06
CA GLY A 160 -16.01 -21.50 -22.31
C GLY A 160 -15.51 -20.05 -22.18
N PHE A 161 -15.53 -19.44 -20.99
CA PHE A 161 -14.70 -18.25 -20.73
C PHE A 161 -13.26 -18.70 -20.50
N GLY A 162 -12.53 -18.86 -21.61
CA GLY A 162 -11.19 -19.43 -21.61
C GLY A 162 -10.25 -18.82 -20.55
N SER A 163 -9.38 -19.70 -20.03
CA SER A 163 -8.19 -19.49 -19.19
C SER A 163 -7.40 -18.16 -19.30
N ARG A 164 -7.65 -17.30 -20.29
CA ARG A 164 -7.12 -15.93 -20.34
C ARG A 164 -7.70 -15.04 -19.23
N GLY A 165 -8.96 -15.24 -18.81
CA GLY A 165 -9.61 -14.36 -17.83
C GLY A 165 -8.95 -14.37 -16.45
N PHE A 166 -8.88 -15.54 -15.81
CA PHE A 166 -8.41 -15.63 -14.42
C PHE A 166 -6.92 -15.39 -14.25
N GLY A 167 -6.09 -15.89 -15.17
CA GLY A 167 -4.65 -15.62 -15.16
C GLY A 167 -4.31 -14.14 -15.35
N GLU A 168 -4.99 -13.46 -16.28
CA GLU A 168 -4.85 -12.01 -16.47
C GLU A 168 -5.40 -11.21 -15.29
N ILE A 169 -6.50 -11.65 -14.66
CA ILE A 169 -7.06 -11.01 -13.47
C ILE A 169 -6.07 -11.11 -12.30
N ILE A 170 -5.48 -12.29 -12.06
CA ILE A 170 -4.47 -12.47 -11.03
C ILE A 170 -3.24 -11.60 -11.32
N GLN A 171 -2.72 -11.61 -12.55
CA GLN A 171 -1.59 -10.74 -12.92
C GLN A 171 -1.91 -9.25 -12.78
N ARG A 172 -3.12 -8.81 -13.13
CA ARG A 172 -3.56 -7.43 -12.94
C ARG A 172 -3.65 -7.06 -11.47
N LEU A 173 -4.18 -7.96 -10.64
CA LEU A 173 -4.26 -7.76 -9.19
C LEU A 173 -2.86 -7.71 -8.56
N GLU A 174 -1.98 -8.66 -8.91
CA GLU A 174 -0.59 -8.67 -8.45
C GLU A 174 0.15 -7.40 -8.85
N LYS A 175 -0.03 -6.93 -10.10
CA LYS A 175 0.55 -5.68 -10.58
C LYS A 175 -0.01 -4.47 -9.84
N ALA A 176 -1.32 -4.40 -9.62
CA ALA A 176 -1.95 -3.32 -8.87
C ALA A 176 -1.47 -3.27 -7.41
N VAL A 177 -1.35 -4.42 -6.76
CA VAL A 177 -0.79 -4.54 -5.39
C VAL A 177 0.68 -4.12 -5.36
N ALA A 178 1.48 -4.52 -6.36
CA ALA A 178 2.88 -4.12 -6.48
C ALA A 178 3.03 -2.62 -6.74
N ASP A 179 2.17 -2.02 -7.56
CA ASP A 179 2.15 -0.58 -7.84
C ASP A 179 1.74 0.24 -6.60
N LEU A 180 0.76 -0.25 -5.82
CA LEU A 180 0.34 0.37 -4.55
C LEU A 180 1.44 0.31 -3.47
N ASN A 181 2.16 -0.82 -3.38
CA ASN A 181 3.24 -1.04 -2.41
C ASN A 181 4.63 -0.61 -2.92
N ARG A 182 4.73 -0.04 -4.13
CA ARG A 182 6.01 0.38 -4.70
C ARG A 182 6.68 1.40 -3.78
N GLY A 183 7.93 1.12 -3.38
CA GLY A 183 8.70 2.00 -2.49
C GLY A 183 8.53 1.71 -0.99
N ARG A 184 7.86 0.62 -0.62
CA ARG A 184 7.66 0.18 0.78
C ARG A 184 8.61 -0.93 1.25
N GLY A 185 9.78 -1.05 0.64
CA GLY A 185 10.75 -2.11 0.98
C GLY A 185 11.43 -1.87 2.34
N GLU A 186 11.75 -2.95 3.06
CA GLU A 186 12.43 -2.98 4.37
C GLU A 186 13.79 -2.27 4.41
N SER A 187 14.35 -1.92 3.25
CA SER A 187 15.53 -1.07 3.15
C SER A 187 15.10 0.36 2.85
N GLY A 188 14.92 1.16 3.90
CA GLY A 188 14.56 2.59 3.89
C GLY A 188 15.54 3.53 3.17
N TRP A 189 16.31 3.04 2.20
CA TRP A 189 17.37 3.75 1.50
C TRP A 189 17.23 3.75 -0.03
N ARG A 190 16.15 3.20 -0.59
CA ARG A 190 15.83 3.38 -2.02
C ARG A 190 14.59 4.24 -2.16
N ILE A 191 14.82 5.54 -2.23
CA ILE A 191 13.83 6.52 -2.73
C ILE A 191 13.50 6.07 -4.15
N ALA A 192 12.40 5.33 -4.32
CA ALA A 192 11.90 5.03 -5.63
C ALA A 192 11.56 6.38 -6.30
N LYS A 193 12.11 6.66 -7.49
CA LYS A 193 11.80 7.88 -8.25
C LYS A 193 10.30 8.09 -8.47
N ASN A 194 9.50 7.02 -8.37
CA ASN A 194 8.05 7.07 -8.38
C ASN A 194 7.49 6.18 -7.23
N PRO A 195 7.28 6.75 -6.03
CA PRO A 195 6.71 6.02 -4.90
C PRO A 195 5.22 5.72 -5.15
N GLY A 196 4.76 4.56 -4.69
CA GLY A 196 3.35 4.16 -4.77
C GLY A 196 2.45 5.06 -3.94
N LEU A 197 1.13 4.97 -4.17
CA LEU A 197 0.11 5.79 -3.50
C LEU A 197 0.25 5.77 -1.98
N ILE A 198 0.48 4.59 -1.39
CA ILE A 198 0.60 4.43 0.07
C ILE A 198 1.80 5.20 0.61
N LYS A 199 2.99 5.03 0.01
CA LYS A 199 4.20 5.73 0.45
C LYS A 199 4.09 7.25 0.30
N SER A 200 3.44 7.71 -0.78
CA SER A 200 3.18 9.14 -0.99
C SER A 200 2.25 9.74 0.08
N LEU A 201 1.28 8.96 0.57
CA LEU A 201 0.38 9.37 1.64
C LEU A 201 1.08 9.34 3.00
N GLU A 202 1.89 8.32 3.28
CA GLU A 202 2.73 8.24 4.48
C GLU A 202 3.67 9.47 4.58
N ASP A 203 4.33 9.85 3.48
CA ASP A 203 5.21 11.02 3.45
C ASP A 203 4.44 12.35 3.62
N LYS A 204 3.23 12.45 3.05
CA LYS A 204 2.33 13.61 3.28
C LYS A 204 1.88 13.71 4.73
N ILE A 205 1.56 12.58 5.37
CA ILE A 205 1.19 12.54 6.79
C ILE A 205 2.38 12.98 7.65
N GLY A 206 3.59 12.49 7.34
CA GLY A 206 4.82 12.91 8.03
C GLY A 206 5.04 14.42 7.95
N LYS A 207 4.98 15.00 6.73
CA LYS A 207 5.10 16.46 6.54
C LYS A 207 4.02 17.25 7.28
N ASN A 208 2.77 16.78 7.26
CA ASN A 208 1.69 17.44 7.98
C ASN A 208 1.86 17.36 9.50
N ALA A 209 2.44 16.28 10.02
CA ALA A 209 2.75 16.16 11.44
C ALA A 209 3.85 17.16 11.85
N GLU A 210 4.89 17.30 11.05
CA GLU A 210 5.96 18.29 11.26
C GLU A 210 5.42 19.74 11.24
N THR A 211 4.60 20.08 10.25
CA THR A 211 4.00 21.43 10.17
C THR A 211 3.04 21.69 11.33
N ARG A 212 2.31 20.67 11.79
CA ARG A 212 1.43 20.78 12.96
C ARG A 212 2.24 21.03 14.24
N LEU A 213 3.34 20.31 14.45
CA LEU A 213 4.22 20.54 15.60
C LEU A 213 4.80 21.96 15.59
N ALA A 214 5.29 22.43 14.44
CA ALA A 214 5.79 23.80 14.30
C ALA A 214 4.70 24.85 14.58
N ALA A 215 3.46 24.61 14.15
CA ALA A 215 2.32 25.49 14.45
C ALA A 215 1.95 25.48 15.94
N GLU A 216 1.98 24.31 16.60
CA GLU A 216 1.76 24.18 18.05
C GLU A 216 2.83 24.96 18.84
N GLU A 217 4.11 24.89 18.44
CA GLU A 217 5.18 25.67 19.06
C GLU A 217 4.99 27.19 18.86
N ALA A 218 4.58 27.62 17.67
CA ALA A 218 4.28 29.02 17.39
C ALA A 218 3.10 29.52 18.24
N LEU A 219 2.05 28.71 18.39
CA LEU A 219 0.90 29.03 19.25
C LEU A 219 1.34 29.23 20.70
N LYS A 220 2.23 28.37 21.21
CA LYS A 220 2.76 28.50 22.58
C LYS A 220 3.53 29.81 22.76
N LYS A 221 4.38 30.19 21.81
CA LYS A 221 5.09 31.48 21.84
C LYS A 221 4.14 32.67 21.86
N VAL A 222 3.06 32.60 21.08
CA VAL A 222 2.03 33.65 21.09
C VAL A 222 1.35 33.69 22.45
N GLN A 223 0.93 32.55 23.02
CA GLN A 223 0.34 32.50 24.36
C GLN A 223 1.26 33.09 25.44
N ASP A 224 2.55 32.77 25.41
CA ASP A 224 3.53 33.34 26.33
C ASP A 224 3.67 34.86 26.15
N ALA A 225 3.64 35.36 24.91
CA ALA A 225 3.67 36.79 24.62
C ALA A 225 2.42 37.53 25.14
N TRP A 226 1.23 36.92 25.01
CA TRP A 226 -0.01 37.46 25.59
C TRP A 226 0.08 37.55 27.11
N LEU A 227 0.60 36.51 27.77
CA LEU A 227 0.75 36.52 29.23
C LEU A 227 1.70 37.63 29.70
N ASN A 228 2.80 37.84 28.96
CA ASN A 228 3.71 38.96 29.21
C ASN A 228 3.06 40.32 28.96
N PHE A 229 2.25 40.45 27.91
CA PHE A 229 1.51 41.68 27.61
C PHE A 229 0.57 42.05 28.76
N TRP A 230 -0.25 41.12 29.24
CA TRP A 230 -1.14 41.35 30.37
C TRP A 230 -0.40 41.75 31.66
N ARG A 231 0.78 41.16 31.89
CA ARG A 231 1.63 41.55 33.02
C ARG A 231 2.13 42.99 32.87
N LEU A 232 2.62 43.36 31.70
CA LEU A 232 3.09 44.72 31.42
C LEU A 232 1.96 45.75 31.52
N GLU A 233 0.76 45.41 31.06
CA GLU A 233 -0.42 46.26 31.18
C GLU A 233 -0.78 46.50 32.66
N GLY A 234 -0.78 45.45 33.48
CA GLY A 234 -0.99 45.58 34.92
C GLY A 234 0.09 46.39 35.64
N ASP A 235 1.35 46.27 35.23
CA ASP A 235 2.45 47.08 35.77
C ASP A 235 2.33 48.55 35.31
N PHE A 236 1.91 48.79 34.07
CA PHE A 236 1.64 50.14 33.55
C PHE A 236 0.53 50.84 34.34
N GLU A 237 -0.57 50.15 34.67
CA GLU A 237 -1.63 50.72 35.50
C GLU A 237 -1.14 51.13 36.90
N LYS A 238 -0.28 50.32 37.53
CA LYS A 238 0.29 50.66 38.84
C LYS A 238 1.18 51.89 38.75
N ILE A 239 2.11 51.91 37.79
CA ILE A 239 3.01 53.04 37.56
C ILE A 239 2.20 54.31 37.24
N SER A 240 1.12 54.19 36.47
CA SER A 240 0.23 55.31 36.16
C SER A 240 -0.39 55.91 37.42
N LYS A 241 -0.88 55.08 38.34
CA LYS A 241 -1.40 55.51 39.64
C LYS A 241 -0.33 56.17 40.51
N ASP A 242 0.88 55.61 40.56
CA ASP A 242 2.00 56.17 41.34
C ASP A 242 2.44 57.54 40.80
N ILE A 243 2.44 57.72 39.47
CA ILE A 243 2.69 59.01 38.83
C ILE A 243 1.61 60.02 39.22
N GLU A 244 0.34 59.63 39.25
CA GLU A 244 -0.75 60.52 39.65
C GLU A 244 -0.62 60.97 41.11
N LEU A 245 -0.26 60.05 42.02
CA LEU A 245 0.01 60.37 43.42
C LEU A 245 1.20 61.32 43.56
N SER A 246 2.32 61.02 42.90
CA SER A 246 3.52 61.85 42.92
C SER A 246 3.26 63.26 42.36
N LYS A 247 2.39 63.39 41.34
CA LYS A 247 1.95 64.70 40.82
C LYS A 247 1.16 65.50 41.87
N LYS A 248 0.24 64.86 42.60
CA LYS A 248 -0.51 65.51 43.69
C LYS A 248 0.42 65.97 44.81
N GLU A 249 1.40 65.15 45.18
CA GLU A 249 2.41 65.52 46.19
C GLU A 249 3.24 66.73 45.74
N LEU A 250 3.68 66.75 44.47
CA LEU A 250 4.40 67.91 43.91
C LEU A 250 3.55 69.18 43.93
N GLU A 251 2.26 69.09 43.66
CA GLU A 251 1.33 70.21 43.73
C GLU A 251 1.17 70.74 45.18
N ASN A 252 1.05 69.84 46.15
CA ASN A 252 1.03 70.18 47.57
C ASN A 252 2.35 70.85 48.03
N ILE A 253 3.50 70.36 47.57
CA ILE A 253 4.80 70.98 47.89
C ILE A 253 4.90 72.36 47.25
N ARG A 254 4.42 72.54 46.01
CA ARG A 254 4.40 73.84 45.32
C ARG A 254 3.55 74.86 46.07
N THR A 255 2.34 74.48 46.50
CA THR A 255 1.44 75.34 47.28
C THR A 255 2.02 75.67 48.65
N TYR A 256 2.62 74.70 49.34
CA TYR A 256 3.34 74.96 50.59
C TYR A 256 4.50 75.95 50.39
N THR A 257 5.23 75.81 49.29
CA THR A 257 6.35 76.71 48.97
C THR A 257 5.87 78.13 48.67
N SER A 258 4.73 78.32 47.98
CA SER A 258 4.16 79.65 47.75
C SER A 258 3.63 80.27 49.03
N LEU A 259 2.88 79.53 49.85
CA LEU A 259 2.42 79.97 51.17
C LEU A 259 3.58 80.37 52.09
N ARG A 260 4.68 79.61 52.06
CA ARG A 260 5.87 79.92 52.84
C ARG A 260 6.51 81.23 52.39
N LYS A 261 6.54 81.53 51.09
CA LYS A 261 7.00 82.83 50.57
C LYS A 261 6.08 83.96 51.04
N GLU A 262 4.77 83.80 50.89
CA GLU A 262 3.79 84.80 51.35
C GLU A 262 3.90 85.07 52.85
N MET A 263 4.12 84.03 53.66
CA MET A 263 4.36 84.17 55.10
C MET A 263 5.67 84.89 55.42
N ALA A 264 6.72 84.70 54.62
CA ALA A 264 7.96 85.44 54.77
C ALA A 264 7.76 86.93 54.44
N ASP A 265 7.07 87.24 53.34
CA ASP A 265 6.74 88.61 52.94
C ASP A 265 5.84 89.29 53.98
N ALA A 266 4.85 88.57 54.52
CA ALA A 266 3.98 89.07 55.59
C ALA A 266 4.75 89.35 56.88
N LYS A 267 5.74 88.52 57.24
CA LYS A 267 6.61 88.77 58.40
C LYS A 267 7.44 90.03 58.24
N VAL A 268 8.03 90.26 57.06
CA VAL A 268 8.77 91.50 56.76
C VAL A 268 7.88 92.73 56.96
N LYS A 269 6.66 92.70 56.41
CA LYS A 269 5.69 93.80 56.61
C LYS A 269 5.29 94.00 58.08
N LEU A 270 5.18 92.92 58.85
CA LEU A 270 4.84 92.98 60.26
C LEU A 270 6.00 93.60 61.07
N GLU A 271 7.24 93.26 60.73
CA GLU A 271 8.43 93.91 61.30
C GLU A 271 8.45 95.40 60.98
N GLU A 272 8.16 95.81 59.73
CA GLU A 272 8.03 97.22 59.34
C GLU A 272 6.98 97.96 60.19
N ILE A 273 5.74 97.43 60.25
CA ILE A 273 4.66 98.03 61.05
C ILE A 273 5.03 98.09 62.54
N SER A 274 5.71 97.07 63.06
CA SER A 274 6.17 97.07 64.45
C SER A 274 7.26 98.13 64.71
N GLY A 275 8.09 98.41 63.72
CA GLY A 275 9.04 99.52 63.71
C GLY A 275 8.32 100.86 63.76
N ASP A 276 7.36 101.07 62.87
CA ASP A 276 6.53 102.28 62.82
C ASP A 276 5.79 102.51 64.15
N LEU A 277 5.25 101.46 64.76
CA LEU A 277 4.60 101.54 66.08
C LEU A 277 5.55 101.99 67.17
N ARG A 278 6.80 101.52 67.19
CA ARG A 278 7.83 101.99 68.15
C ARG A 278 8.17 103.46 67.91
N GLU A 279 8.24 103.90 66.67
CA GLU A 279 8.46 105.32 66.35
C GLU A 279 7.30 106.18 66.86
N ILE A 280 6.06 105.76 66.61
CA ILE A 280 4.86 106.44 67.11
C ILE A 280 4.84 106.47 68.64
N GLU A 281 5.16 105.37 69.33
CA GLU A 281 5.27 105.35 70.79
C GLU A 281 6.37 106.29 71.29
N GLY A 282 7.51 106.37 70.59
CA GLY A 282 8.58 107.31 70.86
C GLY A 282 8.14 108.77 70.71
N LEU A 283 7.40 109.08 69.64
CA LEU A 283 6.78 110.39 69.42
C LEU A 283 5.74 110.70 70.49
N ARG A 284 4.91 109.74 70.88
CA ARG A 284 3.92 109.91 71.95
C ARG A 284 4.56 110.18 73.30
N LYS A 285 5.69 109.54 73.62
CA LYS A 285 6.49 109.86 74.81
C LYS A 285 7.06 111.28 74.74
N LYS A 286 7.53 111.73 73.57
CA LYS A 286 8.00 113.11 73.38
C LYS A 286 6.87 114.13 73.53
N ILE A 287 5.68 113.85 72.98
CA ILE A 287 4.50 114.69 73.16
C ILE A 287 4.12 114.74 74.64
N SER A 288 4.05 113.61 75.34
CA SER A 288 3.78 113.59 76.78
C SER A 288 4.83 114.33 77.62
N GLN A 289 6.10 114.30 77.21
CA GLN A 289 7.15 115.12 77.84
C GLN A 289 6.94 116.61 77.56
N LEU A 290 6.53 116.98 76.34
CA LEU A 290 6.22 118.36 75.97
C LEU A 290 4.96 118.88 76.67
N ASP A 291 3.92 118.07 76.81
CA ASP A 291 2.71 118.40 77.58
C ASP A 291 3.06 118.62 79.07
N ALA A 292 3.93 117.78 79.64
CA ALA A 292 4.45 117.99 81.00
C ALA A 292 5.36 119.24 81.13
N TYR A 293 5.92 119.72 80.02
CA TYR A 293 6.64 121.01 79.96
C TYR A 293 5.68 122.19 79.82
N LEU A 294 4.54 122.01 79.12
CA LEU A 294 3.48 123.00 78.99
C LEU A 294 2.69 123.18 80.30
N GLU A 295 2.40 122.11 81.04
CA GLU A 295 1.84 122.20 82.41
C GLU A 295 2.76 122.94 83.39
N LYS A 296 4.08 122.98 83.11
CA LYS A 296 5.04 123.80 83.88
C LYS A 296 5.09 125.26 83.42
N LEU A 297 4.48 125.59 82.28
CA LEU A 297 4.45 126.92 81.67
C LEU A 297 3.07 127.59 81.77
N GLU A 298 2.07 126.95 82.40
CA GLU A 298 0.86 127.63 82.89
C GLU A 298 1.03 128.06 84.36
N PRO A 299 1.31 129.36 84.61
CA PRO A 299 0.93 130.02 85.84
C PRO A 299 -0.24 130.99 85.58
N TYR A 300 -1.34 130.77 86.31
CA TYR A 300 -2.37 131.74 86.74
C TYR A 300 -3.13 132.56 85.69
#